data_AF-X1NBD9-F1
#
_entry.id   AF-X1NBD9-F1
#
_cell.length_a   1.000
_cell.length_b   1.000
_cell.length_c   1.000
_cell.angle_alpha   90.00
_cell.angle_beta   90.00
_cell.angle_gamma   90.00
#
_symmetry.space_group_name_H-M   'P 1'
#
loop_
_entity.id
_entity.type
_entity.pdbx_description
1 polymer ?
#
loop_
_entity_poly.entity_id
_entity_poly.type
_entity_poly.pdbx_seq_one_letter_code
_entity_poly.pdbx_strand_id
1 'polypeptide(L)'
;FERYGEDLYKALFFDPFYQLMRLQLLAQEMELGREMNADIVSVLYICPEANKEFRERVTSPKLEQMFPNKGVLEIWKELAPKDKFMSISVEDLLDIIAQRVEVNNWEWIDYLRARYGWKKELEAES
;
A
#
# COMPACT_ATOMS: atom_id res chain seq x y z
N PHE A 1 5.19 -12.40 12.64
CA PHE A 1 6.60 -12.67 12.29
C PHE A 1 7.12 -14.03 12.73
N GLU A 2 6.58 -14.69 13.78
CA GLU A 2 7.07 -16.00 14.29
C GLU A 2 7.02 -17.19 13.30
N ARG A 3 6.31 -17.07 12.18
CA ARG A 3 6.10 -18.18 11.23
C ARG A 3 7.24 -18.37 10.23
N TYR A 4 8.19 -17.44 10.16
CA TYR A 4 9.27 -17.45 9.19
C TYR A 4 10.57 -17.11 9.92
N GLY A 5 11.54 -18.03 9.88
CA GLY A 5 12.76 -17.96 10.68
C GLY A 5 13.65 -16.74 10.40
N GLU A 6 14.82 -16.71 11.03
CA GLU A 6 15.82 -15.64 10.99
C GLU A 6 16.15 -15.14 9.56
N ASP A 7 16.03 -16.01 8.56
CA ASP A 7 16.26 -15.69 7.15
C ASP A 7 15.21 -14.76 6.52
N LEU A 8 13.94 -14.82 6.96
CA LEU A 8 12.94 -13.87 6.48
C LEU A 8 13.24 -12.47 7.02
N TYR A 9 13.66 -12.36 8.28
CA TYR A 9 13.99 -11.08 8.87
C TYR A 9 15.07 -10.35 8.07
N LYS A 10 16.14 -11.05 7.68
CA LYS A 10 17.20 -10.51 6.80
C LYS A 10 16.66 -10.08 5.43
N ALA A 11 15.69 -10.81 4.90
CA ALA A 11 15.05 -10.51 3.62
C ALA A 11 14.24 -9.19 3.62
N LEU A 12 13.87 -8.66 4.79
CA LEU A 12 13.15 -7.40 4.93
C LEU A 12 14.05 -6.15 4.87
N PHE A 13 15.38 -6.29 4.97
CA PHE A 13 16.32 -5.15 4.91
C PHE A 13 16.61 -4.65 3.49
N PHE A 14 15.81 -5.08 2.51
CA PHE A 14 15.88 -4.61 1.13
C PHE A 14 14.72 -3.64 0.88
N ASP A 15 15.01 -2.46 0.34
CA ASP A 15 13.96 -1.51 -0.06
C ASP A 15 13.15 -2.08 -1.23
N PRO A 16 11.80 -2.01 -1.20
CA PRO A 16 10.99 -1.18 -0.30
C PRO A 16 10.49 -1.87 0.98
N PHE A 17 10.73 -3.17 1.17
CA PHE A 17 10.24 -3.91 2.34
C PHE A 17 10.74 -3.35 3.66
N TYR A 18 11.97 -2.82 3.67
CA TYR A 18 12.52 -2.16 4.84
C TYR A 18 11.68 -0.95 5.27
N GLN A 19 11.23 -0.12 4.31
CA GLN A 19 10.36 1.03 4.63
C GLN A 19 8.98 0.57 5.11
N LEU A 20 8.40 -0.44 4.48
CA LEU A 20 7.10 -0.98 4.90
C LEU A 20 7.16 -1.57 6.31
N MET A 21 8.26 -2.25 6.65
CA MET A 21 8.53 -2.75 8.00
C MET A 21 8.59 -1.61 9.00
N ARG A 22 9.30 -0.51 8.70
CA ARG A 22 9.39 0.65 9.59
C ARG A 22 8.02 1.29 9.85
N LEU A 23 7.18 1.42 8.82
CA LEU A 23 5.81 1.93 8.98
C LEU A 23 4.97 1.02 9.87
N GLN A 24 5.08 -0.30 9.69
CA GLN A 24 4.31 -1.26 10.49
C GLN A 24 4.76 -1.29 11.96
N LEU A 25 6.07 -1.21 12.21
CA LEU A 25 6.62 -1.12 13.56
C LEU A 25 6.20 0.19 14.25
N LEU A 26 6.22 1.32 13.53
CA LEU A 26 5.73 2.58 14.07
C LEU A 26 4.24 2.47 14.46
N ALA A 27 3.40 1.94 13.57
CA ALA A 27 1.98 1.75 13.88
C ALA A 27 1.76 0.87 15.11
N GLN A 28 2.56 -0.19 15.28
CA GLN A 28 2.51 -1.05 16.45
C GLN A 28 2.88 -0.31 17.74
N GLU A 29 3.94 0.49 17.74
CA GLU A 29 4.34 1.27 18.92
C GLU A 29 3.30 2.35 19.26
N MET A 30 2.72 3.01 18.26
CA MET A 30 1.63 3.97 18.46
C MET A 30 0.40 3.33 19.12
N GLU A 31 0.04 2.12 18.68
CA GLU A 31 -1.07 1.34 19.27
C GLU A 31 -0.77 0.96 20.72
N LEU A 32 0.42 0.42 21.00
CA LEU A 32 0.84 0.04 22.35
C LEU A 32 0.89 1.25 23.31
N GLY A 33 1.36 2.39 22.82
CA GLY A 33 1.38 3.65 23.54
C GLY A 33 0.02 4.31 23.70
N ARG A 34 -1.03 3.77 23.05
CA ARG A 34 -2.35 4.39 22.91
C ARG A 34 -2.24 5.85 22.46
N GLU A 35 -1.35 6.11 21.52
CA GLU A 35 -1.16 7.44 20.98
C GLU A 35 -2.47 7.97 20.42
N MET A 36 -2.78 9.24 20.71
CA MET A 36 -4.06 9.86 20.36
C MET A 36 -5.30 9.11 20.91
N ASN A 37 -5.13 8.31 21.97
CA ASN A 37 -6.15 7.39 22.51
C ASN A 37 -6.65 6.36 21.49
N ALA A 38 -5.85 6.02 20.47
CA ALA A 38 -6.21 5.01 19.50
C ALA A 38 -6.14 3.61 20.14
N ASP A 39 -7.19 2.81 19.95
CA ASP A 39 -7.22 1.40 20.36
C ASP A 39 -6.65 0.47 19.28
N ILE A 40 -6.73 0.90 18.01
CA ILE A 40 -6.19 0.19 16.86
C ILE A 40 -5.49 1.19 15.94
N VAL A 41 -4.27 0.88 15.53
CA VAL A 41 -3.51 1.59 14.51
C VAL A 41 -3.17 0.63 13.37
N SER A 42 -3.52 1.02 12.15
CA SER A 42 -3.28 0.25 10.93
C SER A 42 -2.57 1.12 9.90
N VAL A 43 -1.77 0.50 9.03
CA VAL A 43 -1.08 1.20 7.95
C VAL A 43 -1.93 1.14 6.68
N LEU A 44 -2.29 2.32 6.15
CA LEU A 44 -2.82 2.48 4.80
C LEU A 44 -1.71 2.99 3.88
N TYR A 45 -1.29 2.18 2.92
CA TYR A 45 -0.30 2.56 1.92
C TYR A 45 -0.97 2.99 0.63
N ILE A 46 -0.70 4.21 0.18
CA ILE A 46 -1.30 4.79 -1.03
C ILE A 46 -0.20 4.93 -2.08
N CYS A 47 -0.38 4.29 -3.24
CA CYS A 47 0.63 4.30 -4.30
C CYS A 47 -0.01 4.31 -5.69
N PRO A 48 0.36 5.23 -6.60
CA PRO A 48 -0.20 5.28 -7.95
C PRO A 48 -0.05 3.95 -8.70
N GLU A 49 -1.04 3.59 -9.52
CA GLU A 49 -0.97 2.45 -10.45
C GLU A 49 0.24 2.56 -11.39
N ALA A 50 0.54 3.77 -11.83
CA ALA A 50 1.65 4.05 -12.73
C ALA A 50 3.04 3.75 -12.14
N ASN A 51 3.18 3.59 -10.82
CA ASN A 51 4.47 3.32 -10.18
C ASN A 51 4.86 1.83 -10.28
N LYS A 52 4.98 1.34 -11.51
CA LYS A 52 5.27 -0.06 -11.82
C LYS A 52 6.59 -0.52 -11.24
N GLU A 53 7.63 0.33 -11.27
CA GLU A 53 8.92 -0.02 -10.69
C GLU A 53 8.78 -0.37 -9.20
N PHE A 54 8.14 0.47 -8.40
CA PHE A 54 7.93 0.15 -6.98
C PHE A 54 7.03 -1.08 -6.80
N ARG A 55 5.97 -1.21 -7.60
CA ARG A 55 4.95 -2.25 -7.42
C ARG A 55 5.46 -3.64 -7.80
N GLU A 56 6.22 -3.74 -8.88
CA GLU A 56 6.62 -5.01 -9.50
C GLU A 56 8.05 -5.43 -9.14
N ARG A 57 8.94 -4.48 -8.81
CA ARG A 57 10.36 -4.79 -8.56
C ARG A 57 10.59 -5.27 -7.13
N VAL A 58 10.59 -6.59 -6.95
CA VAL A 58 10.99 -7.24 -5.70
C VAL A 58 12.51 -7.33 -5.62
N THR A 59 13.13 -6.46 -4.82
CA THR A 59 14.59 -6.36 -4.70
C THR A 59 15.23 -7.41 -3.80
N SER A 60 14.44 -8.05 -2.93
CA SER A 60 14.88 -9.07 -2.01
C SER A 60 14.86 -10.44 -2.71
N PRO A 61 16.01 -11.07 -2.99
CA PRO A 61 16.04 -12.32 -3.76
C PRO A 61 15.25 -13.44 -3.07
N LYS A 62 15.22 -13.43 -1.73
CA LYS A 62 14.48 -14.42 -0.95
C LYS A 62 12.96 -14.24 -1.08
N LEU A 63 12.48 -13.00 -1.01
CA LEU A 63 11.05 -12.71 -1.16
C LEU A 63 10.57 -12.98 -2.58
N GLU A 64 11.39 -12.64 -3.58
CA GLU A 64 11.10 -12.95 -4.99
C GLU A 64 10.95 -14.46 -5.21
N GLN A 65 11.84 -15.27 -4.61
CA GLN A 65 11.74 -16.74 -4.68
C GLN A 65 10.55 -17.31 -3.90
N MET A 66 10.23 -16.75 -2.74
CA MET A 66 9.13 -17.23 -1.88
C MET A 66 7.75 -16.88 -2.43
N PHE A 67 7.65 -15.76 -3.14
CA PHE A 67 6.40 -15.21 -3.66
C PHE A 67 6.51 -14.94 -5.16
N PRO A 68 6.63 -15.97 -6.00
CA PRO A 68 6.76 -15.80 -7.43
C PRO A 68 5.52 -15.11 -8.00
N ASN A 69 5.73 -14.20 -8.95
CA ASN A 69 4.70 -13.42 -9.65
C ASN A 69 3.86 -12.49 -8.75
N LYS A 70 4.35 -12.13 -7.56
CA LYS A 70 3.69 -11.13 -6.70
C LYS A 70 4.50 -9.84 -6.63
N GLY A 71 3.79 -8.72 -6.66
CA GLY A 71 4.36 -7.41 -6.43
C GLY A 71 4.66 -7.15 -4.95
N VAL A 72 5.39 -6.07 -4.69
CA VAL A 72 5.81 -5.63 -3.36
C VAL A 72 4.63 -5.54 -2.38
N LEU A 73 3.54 -4.89 -2.78
CA LEU A 73 2.39 -4.63 -1.91
C LEU A 73 1.59 -5.90 -1.61
N GLU A 74 1.52 -6.83 -2.57
CA GLU A 74 0.88 -8.13 -2.39
C GLU A 74 1.66 -9.00 -1.42
N ILE A 75 3.00 -9.05 -1.60
CA ILE A 75 3.89 -9.75 -0.68
C ILE A 75 3.75 -9.16 0.73
N TRP A 76 3.80 -7.84 0.86
CA TRP A 76 3.71 -7.20 2.17
C TRP A 76 2.37 -7.44 2.86
N LYS A 77 1.26 -7.42 2.11
CA LYS A 77 -0.08 -7.74 2.65
C LYS A 77 -0.16 -9.14 3.25
N GLU A 78 0.62 -10.10 2.73
CA GLU A 78 0.70 -11.46 3.27
C GLU A 78 1.65 -11.59 4.46
N LEU A 79 2.67 -10.74 4.55
CA LEU A 79 3.65 -10.73 5.64
C LEU A 79 3.18 -9.94 6.86
N ALA A 80 2.44 -8.85 6.64
CA ALA A 80 1.92 -8.00 7.70
C ALA A 80 0.86 -8.74 8.54
N PRO A 81 0.68 -8.38 9.82
CA PRO A 81 -0.41 -8.91 10.62
C PRO A 81 -1.77 -8.66 9.94
N LYS A 82 -2.68 -9.64 10.05
CA LYS A 82 -4.03 -9.51 9.50
C LYS A 82 -4.69 -8.23 10.01
N ASP A 83 -5.40 -7.56 9.10
CA ASP A 83 -6.16 -6.33 9.37
C ASP A 83 -5.33 -5.14 9.89
N LYS A 84 -3.99 -5.22 9.84
CA LYS A 84 -3.08 -4.11 10.22
C LYS A 84 -2.44 -3.39 9.03
N PHE A 85 -2.65 -3.90 7.82
CA PHE A 85 -2.14 -3.31 6.59
C PHE A 85 -3.19 -3.35 5.47
N MET A 86 -3.34 -2.23 4.78
CA MET A 86 -4.07 -2.11 3.53
C MET A 86 -3.25 -1.29 2.54
N SER A 87 -3.36 -1.61 1.26
CA SER A 87 -2.87 -0.76 0.18
C SER A 87 -3.99 -0.41 -0.77
N ILE A 88 -3.97 0.81 -1.29
CA ILE A 88 -4.90 1.30 -2.32
C ILE A 88 -4.14 2.14 -3.32
N SER A 89 -4.62 2.17 -4.56
CA SER A 89 -4.10 3.10 -5.56
C SER A 89 -4.58 4.53 -5.28
N VAL A 90 -3.88 5.53 -5.82
CA VAL A 90 -4.36 6.92 -5.70
C VAL A 90 -5.63 7.08 -6.53
N GLU A 91 -5.68 6.39 -7.66
CA GLU A 91 -6.78 6.29 -8.61
C GLU A 91 -8.06 5.81 -7.91
N ASP A 92 -8.02 4.63 -7.29
CA ASP A 92 -9.15 4.04 -6.59
C ASP A 92 -9.57 4.89 -5.39
N LEU A 93 -8.61 5.44 -4.64
CA LEU A 93 -8.90 6.30 -3.49
C LEU A 93 -9.72 7.53 -3.91
N LEU A 94 -9.33 8.17 -5.01
CA LEU A 94 -10.01 9.37 -5.48
C LEU A 94 -11.36 9.06 -6.11
N ASP A 95 -11.49 7.92 -6.79
CA ASP A 95 -12.80 7.48 -7.27
C ASP A 95 -13.75 7.17 -6.11
N ILE A 96 -13.26 6.57 -5.00
CA ILE A 96 -14.06 6.39 -3.77
C ILE A 96 -14.49 7.75 -3.19
N ILE A 97 -13.58 8.73 -3.11
CA ILE A 97 -13.90 10.07 -2.59
C ILE A 97 -14.92 10.76 -3.49
N ALA A 98 -14.73 10.71 -4.82
CA ALA A 98 -15.62 11.32 -5.80
C ALA A 98 -17.04 10.73 -5.76
N GLN A 99 -17.17 9.44 -5.49
CA GLN A 99 -18.46 8.75 -5.44
C GLN A 99 -19.20 8.93 -4.11
N ARG A 100 -18.47 9.12 -3.00
CA ARG A 100 -19.05 9.08 -1.65
C ARG A 100 -19.22 10.45 -0.98
N VAL A 101 -18.52 11.47 -1.47
CA VAL A 101 -18.59 12.82 -0.92
C VAL A 101 -19.27 13.70 -1.96
N GLU A 102 -20.17 14.61 -1.54
CA GLU A 102 -20.53 15.76 -2.38
C GLU A 102 -19.27 16.61 -2.56
N VAL A 103 -18.46 16.28 -3.56
CA VAL A 103 -17.23 16.97 -3.86
C VAL A 103 -17.60 18.30 -4.51
N ASN A 104 -17.63 19.37 -3.71
CA ASN A 104 -17.81 20.73 -4.22
C ASN A 104 -16.59 21.27 -4.99
N ASN A 105 -15.55 20.45 -5.18
CA ASN A 105 -14.25 20.89 -5.71
C ASN A 105 -13.70 19.95 -6.78
N TRP A 106 -14.51 19.70 -7.81
CA TRP A 106 -14.16 18.86 -8.97
C TRP A 106 -12.88 19.29 -9.68
N GLU A 107 -12.53 20.58 -9.64
CA GLU A 107 -11.29 21.12 -10.21
C GLU A 107 -10.03 20.42 -9.68
N TRP A 108 -10.02 20.05 -8.40
CA TRP A 108 -8.90 19.32 -7.79
C TRP A 108 -8.81 17.88 -8.29
N ILE A 109 -9.96 17.21 -8.47
CA ILE A 109 -9.99 15.85 -9.01
C ILE A 109 -9.50 15.86 -10.47
N ASP A 110 -9.94 16.82 -11.26
CA ASP A 110 -9.53 16.97 -12.66
C ASP A 110 -8.03 17.30 -12.77
N TYR A 111 -7.52 18.16 -11.89
CA TYR A 111 -6.08 18.42 -11.79
C TYR A 111 -5.27 17.15 -11.52
N LEU A 112 -5.70 16.34 -10.54
CA LEU A 112 -5.00 15.10 -10.19
C LEU A 112 -5.05 14.09 -11.34
N ARG A 113 -6.21 13.93 -11.99
CA ARG A 113 -6.37 13.08 -13.18
C ARG A 113 -5.43 13.49 -14.32
N ALA A 114 -5.39 14.79 -14.63
CA ALA A 114 -4.54 15.31 -15.70
C ALA A 114 -3.05 15.15 -15.37
N ARG A 115 -2.65 15.44 -14.14
CA ARG A 115 -1.24 15.39 -13.70
C ARG A 115 -0.68 13.97 -13.70
N TYR A 116 -1.45 12.99 -13.26
CA TYR A 116 -1.00 11.61 -13.14
C TYR A 116 -1.42 10.71 -14.31
N GLY A 117 -2.05 11.28 -15.34
CA GLY A 117 -2.36 10.59 -16.59
C GLY A 117 -3.41 9.49 -16.44
N TRP A 118 -4.32 9.62 -15.48
CA TRP A 118 -5.37 8.64 -15.22
C TRP A 118 -6.41 8.68 -16.34
N LYS A 119 -6.33 7.74 -17.27
CA LYS A 119 -7.38 7.52 -18.26
C LYS A 119 -8.45 6.65 -17.62
N LYS A 120 -9.68 7.17 -17.57
CA LYS A 120 -10.87 6.32 -17.49
C LYS A 120 -10.88 5.51 -18.78
N GLU A 121 -10.67 4.20 -18.70
CA GLU A 121 -11.32 3.33 -19.69
C GLU A 121 -12.81 3.46 -19.38
N LEU A 122 -13.48 4.31 -20.15
CA LEU A 122 -14.93 4.24 -20.25
C LEU A 122 -15.21 2.86 -20.84
N GLU A 123 -15.67 1.92 -20.01
CA GLU A 123 -16.35 0.74 -20.53
C GLU A 123 -17.43 1.26 -21.48
N ALA A 124 -17.21 1.04 -22.77
CA ALA A 124 -18.23 1.26 -23.77
C ALA A 124 -19.34 0.26 -23.47
N GLU A 125 -20.43 0.76 -22.88
CA GLU A 125 -21.69 0.02 -22.81
C GLU A 125 -22.02 -0.49 -24.22
N SER A 126 -22.08 -1.81 -24.36
CA SER A 126 -22.50 -2.52 -25.56
C SER A 126 -23.94 -2.99 -25.44
#